data_AF-A0A6G6J8Q0-F1
#
_entry.id   AF-A0A6G6J8Q0-F1
#
_cell.length_a   1.000
_cell.length_b   1.000
_cell.length_c   1.000
_cell.angle_alpha   90.00
_cell.angle_beta   90.00
_cell.angle_gamma   90.00
#
_symmetry.space_group_name_H-M   'P 1'
#
loop_
_entity.id
_entity.type
_entity.pdbx_description
1 polymer ?
#
loop_
_entity_poly.entity_id
_entity_poly.type
_entity_poly.pdbx_seq_one_letter_code
_entity_poly.pdbx_strand_id
1 'polypeptide(L)'
;MPLSATRPSSPETANSLDLASPKLTRQRRWIDDSRFRMRRIVVLRNQQKEIVGYRPMIQQGAKESRRDYYQTFKPTSEMTLEQALQAAMEWRDNIEKMLGIVPGNHSAAGINKPAACISLIVSQTPPYRAHWATNQTSDGNAKIRVSIGTRNYQEAYAETVSRLAQREGIAAPDIMPLAPPPKRDQYRRMVKAGLQDIPQPETTKSRRKPKA
;
A
#
# COMPACT_ATOMS: atom_id res chain seq x y z
N MET A 1 55.73 6.11 -48.26
CA MET A 1 54.36 6.63 -48.41
C MET A 1 53.53 6.11 -47.23
N PRO A 2 53.24 6.93 -46.21
CA PRO A 2 52.39 6.54 -45.08
C PRO A 2 50.91 6.66 -45.45
N LEU A 3 50.12 5.63 -45.19
CA LEU A 3 48.66 5.68 -45.34
C LEU A 3 48.03 6.18 -44.03
N SER A 4 47.55 7.42 -44.06
CA SER A 4 46.70 8.02 -43.05
C SER A 4 45.39 7.25 -42.93
N ALA A 5 45.13 6.67 -41.75
CA ALA A 5 43.81 6.13 -41.41
C ALA A 5 43.12 7.06 -40.42
N THR A 6 42.10 7.74 -40.93
CA THR A 6 41.16 8.63 -40.24
C THR A 6 40.53 7.95 -39.02
N ARG A 7 40.60 8.59 -37.84
CA ARG A 7 39.85 8.18 -36.64
C ARG A 7 38.34 8.27 -36.94
N PRO A 8 37.54 7.23 -36.65
CA PRO A 8 36.09 7.43 -36.59
C PRO A 8 35.77 8.34 -35.39
N SER A 9 35.04 9.40 -35.69
CA SER A 9 34.47 10.35 -34.73
C SER A 9 33.68 9.64 -33.64
N SER A 10 33.88 10.09 -32.40
CA SER A 10 33.12 9.67 -31.22
C SER A 10 31.62 9.66 -31.51
N PRO A 11 30.89 8.58 -31.19
CA PRO A 11 29.45 8.65 -31.17
C PRO A 11 29.04 9.56 -30.02
N GLU A 12 28.30 10.60 -30.39
CA GLU A 12 27.65 11.57 -29.53
C GLU A 12 26.95 10.87 -28.36
N THR A 13 27.28 11.37 -27.17
CA THR A 13 26.46 11.43 -25.96
C THR A 13 25.26 10.49 -25.99
N ALA A 14 25.49 9.23 -25.62
CA ALA A 14 24.42 8.33 -25.23
C ALA A 14 23.62 9.04 -24.14
N ASN A 15 22.37 9.40 -24.50
CA ASN A 15 21.37 9.96 -23.62
C ASN A 15 21.45 9.28 -22.26
N SER A 16 22.03 10.00 -21.28
CA SER A 16 21.85 9.69 -19.88
C SER A 16 20.35 9.74 -19.67
N LEU A 17 19.73 8.55 -19.67
CA LEU A 17 18.39 8.35 -19.17
C LEU A 17 18.39 9.02 -17.81
N ASP A 18 17.80 10.21 -17.78
CA ASP A 18 17.51 10.95 -16.59
C ASP A 18 16.58 10.00 -15.81
N LEU A 19 17.17 9.17 -14.95
CA LEU A 19 16.48 8.45 -13.88
C LEU A 19 15.98 9.52 -12.93
N ALA A 20 15.03 10.32 -13.41
CA ALA A 20 14.29 11.26 -12.63
C ALA A 20 13.76 10.45 -11.45
N SER A 21 14.21 10.84 -10.26
CA SER A 21 13.76 10.27 -9.00
C SER A 21 12.24 10.10 -9.07
N PRO A 22 11.69 8.92 -8.78
CA PRO A 22 10.29 8.61 -9.05
C PRO A 22 9.41 9.72 -8.48
N LYS A 23 8.63 10.39 -9.34
CA LYS A 23 7.71 11.46 -8.93
C LYS A 23 6.69 10.86 -7.96
N LEU A 24 6.88 11.16 -6.68
CA LEU A 24 6.11 10.62 -5.57
C LEU A 24 4.66 11.15 -5.64
N THR A 25 3.71 10.28 -5.98
CA THR A 25 2.29 10.51 -5.71
C THR A 25 2.09 10.53 -4.19
N ARG A 26 2.06 11.74 -3.62
CA ARG A 26 1.95 12.02 -2.18
C ARG A 26 0.71 11.35 -1.57
N GLN A 27 0.85 10.13 -1.09
CA GLN A 27 -0.04 9.61 -0.06
C GLN A 27 0.09 10.57 1.14
N ARG A 28 -1.05 11.08 1.66
CA ARG A 28 -1.20 12.10 2.73
C ARG A 28 -0.30 11.96 3.98
N ARG A 29 0.46 10.87 4.11
CA ARG A 29 1.30 10.52 5.26
C ARG A 29 2.79 10.85 5.08
N TRP A 30 3.28 10.94 3.84
CA TRP A 30 4.65 11.33 3.52
C TRP A 30 4.68 12.84 3.24
N ILE A 31 4.31 13.62 4.25
CA ILE A 31 4.24 15.09 4.16
C ILE A 31 5.65 15.67 4.06
N ASP A 32 6.62 15.04 4.76
CA ASP A 32 8.00 15.50 4.87
C ASP A 32 8.98 14.43 4.35
N ASP A 33 9.98 14.87 3.60
CA ASP A 33 11.04 14.00 3.06
C ASP A 33 11.82 13.28 4.16
N SER A 34 11.99 13.91 5.33
CA SER A 34 12.64 13.28 6.49
C SER A 34 11.87 12.06 6.99
N ARG A 35 10.53 12.13 7.06
CA ARG A 35 9.67 11.01 7.46
C ARG A 35 9.69 9.90 6.43
N PHE A 36 9.75 10.26 5.15
CA PHE A 36 9.89 9.29 4.06
C PHE A 36 11.25 8.58 4.09
N ARG A 37 12.34 9.31 4.35
CA ARG A 37 13.68 8.74 4.55
C ARG A 37 13.76 7.81 5.75
N MET A 38 12.97 8.07 6.79
CA MET A 38 12.86 7.20 7.97
C MET A 38 11.79 6.11 7.85
N ARG A 39 11.14 5.95 6.68
CA ARG A 39 10.10 4.93 6.51
C ARG A 39 10.64 3.56 6.87
N ARG A 40 9.86 2.80 7.63
CA ARG A 40 10.19 1.42 8.05
C ARG A 40 11.48 1.30 8.86
N ILE A 41 12.06 2.41 9.32
CA ILE A 41 13.24 2.40 10.18
C ILE A 41 12.79 2.79 11.58
N VAL A 42 13.03 1.90 12.54
CA VAL A 42 12.82 2.16 13.96
C VAL A 42 14.11 2.71 14.55
N VAL A 43 14.02 3.87 15.21
CA VAL A 43 15.14 4.43 15.99
C VAL A 43 15.25 3.64 17.29
N LEU A 44 16.42 3.06 17.55
CA LEU A 44 16.71 2.37 18.79
C LEU A 44 17.26 3.37 19.82
N ARG A 45 16.72 3.33 21.03
CA ARG A 45 17.14 4.20 22.12
C ARG A 45 17.55 3.39 23.35
N ASN A 46 18.53 3.88 24.11
CA ASN A 46 18.87 3.33 25.43
C ASN A 46 17.87 3.80 26.50
N GLN A 47 18.10 3.38 27.75
CA GLN A 47 17.26 3.76 28.89
C GLN A 47 17.29 5.27 29.16
N GLN A 48 18.37 5.94 28.77
CA GLN A 48 18.59 7.39 28.85
C GLN A 48 17.96 8.16 27.67
N LYS A 49 17.24 7.47 26.77
CA LYS A 49 16.60 8.01 25.55
C LYS A 49 17.56 8.50 24.45
N GLU A 50 18.85 8.22 24.56
CA GLU A 50 19.84 8.50 23.52
C GLU A 50 19.73 7.49 22.38
N ILE A 51 20.05 7.93 21.16
CA ILE A 51 19.96 7.06 19.98
C ILE A 51 21.17 6.13 19.95
N VAL A 52 20.91 4.82 20.00
CA VAL A 52 21.94 3.77 19.98
C VAL A 52 21.95 2.95 18.69
N GLY A 53 21.16 3.36 17.70
CA GLY A 53 21.17 2.76 16.37
C GLY A 53 19.81 2.78 15.69
N TYR A 54 19.72 2.03 14.60
CA TYR A 54 18.57 1.98 13.71
C TYR A 54 18.24 0.54 13.34
N ARG A 55 16.95 0.24 13.26
CA ARG A 55 16.44 -1.07 12.85
C ARG A 55 15.43 -0.91 11.72
N PRO A 56 15.83 -1.04 10.45
CA PRO A 56 14.88 -1.24 9.36
C PRO A 56 14.10 -2.53 9.56
N MET A 57 12.79 -2.48 9.27
CA MET A 57 11.88 -3.62 9.40
C MET A 57 10.83 -3.61 8.29
N ILE A 58 10.77 -4.70 7.52
CA ILE A 58 9.79 -4.91 6.46
C ILE A 58 9.00 -6.17 6.77
N GLN A 59 7.67 -6.04 6.81
CA GLN A 59 6.74 -7.14 7.05
C GLN A 59 5.99 -7.43 5.75
N GLN A 60 5.98 -8.70 5.34
CA GLN A 60 5.31 -9.18 4.14
C GLN A 60 4.30 -10.29 4.51
N GLY A 61 3.16 -10.32 3.83
CA GLY A 61 2.12 -11.33 4.06
C GLY A 61 1.20 -11.00 5.25
N ALA A 62 0.27 -11.91 5.54
CA ALA A 62 -0.70 -11.76 6.62
C ALA A 62 -0.93 -13.12 7.31
N LYS A 63 -1.11 -13.08 8.64
CA LYS A 63 -1.34 -14.28 9.46
C LYS A 63 -0.24 -15.33 9.25
N GLU A 64 -0.61 -16.52 8.78
CA GLU A 64 0.26 -17.70 8.64
C GLU A 64 1.33 -17.54 7.54
N SER A 65 1.13 -16.65 6.56
CA SER A 65 2.14 -16.34 5.53
C SER A 65 3.03 -15.15 5.87
N ARG A 66 2.95 -14.64 7.10
CA ARG A 66 3.71 -13.46 7.50
C ARG A 66 5.20 -13.77 7.61
N ARG A 67 6.01 -12.96 6.93
CA ARG A 67 7.48 -12.96 6.98
C ARG A 67 7.96 -11.59 7.38
N ASP A 68 8.86 -11.55 8.36
CA ASP A 68 9.44 -10.31 8.87
C ASP A 68 10.93 -10.28 8.51
N TYR A 69 11.35 -9.22 7.82
CA TYR A 69 12.74 -8.94 7.45
C TYR A 69 13.23 -7.78 8.32
N TYR A 70 14.32 -7.97 9.06
CA TYR A 70 14.91 -6.91 9.84
C TYR A 70 16.41 -7.11 9.98
N GLN A 71 17.14 -6.00 10.09
CA GLN A 71 18.55 -5.97 10.48
C GLN A 71 18.75 -4.78 11.42
N THR A 72 19.75 -4.86 12.31
CA THR A 72 20.06 -3.79 13.26
C THR A 72 21.41 -3.19 12.93
N PHE A 73 21.47 -1.86 12.88
CA PHE A 73 22.67 -1.08 12.61
C PHE A 73 22.95 -0.20 13.82
N LYS A 74 24.06 -0.46 14.50
CA LYS A 74 24.50 0.30 15.68
C LYS A 74 25.82 0.98 15.36
N PRO A 75 26.08 2.18 15.89
CA PRO A 75 27.40 2.77 15.78
C PRO A 75 28.43 1.85 16.45
N THR A 76 29.59 1.72 15.80
CA THR A 76 30.76 0.98 16.29
C THR A 76 31.96 1.93 16.30
N SER A 77 33.11 1.47 16.78
CA SER A 77 34.35 2.27 16.78
C SER A 77 34.73 2.79 15.39
N GLU A 78 34.31 2.08 14.33
CA GLU A 78 34.59 2.39 12.93
C GLU A 78 33.39 3.01 12.19
N MET A 79 32.21 3.03 12.82
CA MET A 79 30.96 3.47 12.18
C MET A 79 30.23 4.49 13.03
N THR A 80 30.08 5.71 12.51
CA THR A 80 29.32 6.77 13.16
C THR A 80 27.82 6.49 13.14
N LEU A 81 27.06 7.24 13.95
CA LEU A 81 25.61 7.12 13.97
C LEU A 81 24.97 7.47 12.61
N GLU A 82 25.54 8.43 11.88
CA GLU A 82 25.07 8.81 10.55
C GLU A 82 25.33 7.70 9.53
N GLN A 83 26.50 7.06 9.58
CA GLN A 83 26.82 5.91 8.73
C GLN A 83 25.92 4.70 9.05
N ALA A 84 25.60 4.48 10.33
CA ALA A 84 24.63 3.46 10.74
C ALA A 84 23.23 3.73 10.16
N LEU A 85 22.81 5.00 10.09
CA LEU A 85 21.55 5.38 9.47
C LEU A 85 21.57 5.15 7.96
N GLN A 86 22.67 5.55 7.30
CA GLN A 86 22.83 5.37 5.85
C GLN A 86 22.79 3.88 5.47
N ALA A 87 23.53 3.03 6.19
CA ALA A 87 23.50 1.59 6.00
C ALA A 87 22.10 0.98 6.24
N ALA A 88 21.37 1.49 7.25
CA ALA A 88 19.99 1.09 7.49
C ALA A 88 19.04 1.49 6.35
N MET A 89 19.25 2.66 5.74
CA MET A 89 18.46 3.13 4.60
C MET A 89 18.75 2.29 3.34
N GLU A 90 20.02 2.02 3.05
CA GLU A 90 20.44 1.20 1.92
C GLU A 90 19.93 -0.24 2.04
N TRP A 91 20.06 -0.83 3.24
CA TRP A 91 19.51 -2.16 3.51
C TRP A 91 18.01 -2.19 3.27
N ARG A 92 17.26 -1.20 3.77
CA ARG A 92 15.81 -1.10 3.52
C ARG A 92 15.52 -1.03 2.03
N ASP A 93 16.20 -0.15 1.29
CA ASP A 93 15.93 0.07 -0.12
C ASP A 93 16.23 -1.19 -0.96
N ASN A 94 17.29 -1.92 -0.62
CA ASN A 94 17.63 -3.21 -1.24
C ASN A 94 16.57 -4.28 -0.96
N ILE A 95 16.10 -4.41 0.28
CA ILE A 95 15.06 -5.39 0.62
C ILE A 95 13.71 -4.98 0.01
N GLU A 96 13.36 -3.69 0.00
CA GLU A 96 12.16 -3.21 -0.69
C GLU A 96 12.23 -3.57 -2.19
N LYS A 97 13.37 -3.33 -2.86
CA LYS A 97 13.58 -3.70 -4.25
C LYS A 97 13.46 -5.21 -4.48
N MET A 98 14.10 -6.03 -3.64
CA MET A 98 14.04 -7.50 -3.72
C MET A 98 12.61 -8.02 -3.54
N LEU A 99 11.82 -7.39 -2.68
CA LEU A 99 10.43 -7.77 -2.43
C LEU A 99 9.43 -7.13 -3.41
N GLY A 100 9.92 -6.39 -4.42
CA GLY A 100 9.09 -5.69 -5.39
C GLY A 100 8.26 -4.56 -4.79
N ILE A 101 8.69 -3.98 -3.67
CA ILE A 101 7.99 -2.90 -2.96
C ILE A 101 8.40 -1.55 -3.54
N VAL A 102 7.44 -0.83 -4.12
CA VAL A 102 7.64 0.56 -4.54
C VAL A 102 7.82 1.45 -3.29
N PRO A 103 8.90 2.24 -3.18
CA PRO A 103 9.13 3.17 -2.08
C PRO A 103 7.91 4.05 -1.80
N GLY A 104 7.50 4.13 -0.53
CA GLY A 104 6.30 4.87 -0.11
C GLY A 104 5.01 4.04 -0.02
N ASN A 105 4.98 2.83 -0.58
CA ASN A 105 3.87 1.91 -0.38
C ASN A 105 3.97 1.20 0.97
N HIS A 106 2.85 1.13 1.69
CA HIS A 106 2.78 0.59 3.05
C HIS A 106 3.00 -0.94 3.16
N SER A 107 2.85 -1.70 2.07
CA SER A 107 3.15 -3.15 2.04
C SER A 107 3.19 -3.67 0.61
N ALA A 108 3.84 -4.81 0.37
CA ALA A 108 3.66 -5.60 -0.86
C ALA A 108 2.19 -6.03 -1.07
N ALA A 109 1.38 -6.12 0.00
CA ALA A 109 -0.05 -6.36 -0.08
C ALA A 109 -0.84 -5.17 -0.66
N GLY A 110 -0.22 -4.00 -0.86
CA GLY A 110 -0.78 -2.89 -1.62
C GLY A 110 -0.49 -2.96 -3.12
N ILE A 111 0.49 -3.76 -3.54
CA ILE A 111 0.98 -3.85 -4.93
C ILE A 111 0.15 -4.85 -5.72
N ASN A 112 -0.27 -5.94 -5.07
CA ASN A 112 -1.15 -6.94 -5.67
C ASN A 112 -2.64 -6.69 -5.41
N LYS A 113 -3.01 -5.52 -4.87
CA LYS A 113 -4.43 -5.14 -4.91
C LYS A 113 -4.72 -4.74 -6.35
N PRO A 114 -5.68 -5.38 -7.03
CA PRO A 114 -6.07 -4.94 -8.36
C PRO A 114 -6.34 -3.43 -8.29
N ALA A 115 -5.80 -2.69 -9.26
CA ALA A 115 -5.77 -1.22 -9.30
C ALA A 115 -7.17 -0.60 -9.09
N ALA A 116 -8.21 -1.38 -9.35
CA ALA A 116 -9.62 -1.06 -9.22
C ALA A 116 -10.38 -2.05 -8.30
N CYS A 117 -10.00 -2.18 -7.02
CA CYS A 117 -10.82 -2.95 -6.07
C CYS A 117 -11.89 -2.07 -5.40
N ILE A 118 -13.14 -2.52 -5.41
CA ILE A 118 -14.24 -1.95 -4.61
C ILE A 118 -14.15 -2.53 -3.19
N SER A 119 -14.30 -1.68 -2.18
CA SER A 119 -14.22 -2.07 -0.77
C SER A 119 -15.30 -1.39 0.05
N LEU A 120 -15.88 -2.15 0.99
CA LEU A 120 -16.78 -1.61 1.99
C LEU A 120 -15.99 -0.88 3.08
N ILE A 121 -16.32 0.39 3.31
CA ILE A 121 -15.74 1.22 4.36
C ILE A 121 -16.84 1.64 5.32
N VAL A 122 -16.63 1.34 6.61
CA VAL A 122 -17.53 1.72 7.72
C VAL A 122 -16.73 2.46 8.77
N SER A 123 -17.17 3.67 9.15
CA SER A 123 -16.45 4.47 10.15
C SER A 123 -16.38 3.75 11.50
N GLN A 124 -15.29 3.96 12.23
CA GLN A 124 -15.09 3.32 13.54
C GLN A 124 -15.88 4.02 14.65
N THR A 125 -16.19 5.31 14.44
CA THR A 125 -16.92 6.15 15.38
C THR A 125 -18.34 6.42 14.89
N PRO A 126 -19.30 6.65 15.80
CA PRO A 126 -20.62 7.18 15.47
C PRO A 126 -20.50 8.45 14.61
N PRO A 127 -21.40 8.67 13.63
CA PRO A 127 -22.62 7.91 13.36
C PRO A 127 -22.42 6.68 12.44
N TYR A 128 -21.24 6.04 12.44
CA TYR A 128 -20.98 4.79 11.72
C TYR A 128 -21.27 4.85 10.21
N ARG A 129 -20.90 5.96 9.56
CA ARG A 129 -21.10 6.19 8.12
C ARG A 129 -20.49 5.03 7.30
N ALA A 130 -21.31 4.44 6.45
CA ALA A 130 -20.93 3.32 5.59
C ALA A 130 -21.00 3.73 4.10
N HIS A 131 -20.01 3.30 3.33
CA HIS A 131 -19.93 3.55 1.89
C HIS A 131 -19.11 2.48 1.17
N TRP A 132 -19.42 2.26 -0.10
CA TRP A 132 -18.55 1.58 -1.04
C TRP A 132 -17.55 2.57 -1.62
N ALA A 133 -16.29 2.16 -1.73
CA ALA A 133 -15.27 2.99 -2.33
C ALA A 133 -14.26 2.17 -3.14
N THR A 134 -13.73 2.80 -4.18
CA THR A 134 -12.58 2.27 -4.91
C THR A 134 -11.28 2.73 -4.27
N ASN A 135 -10.19 2.02 -4.56
CA ASN A 135 -8.87 2.59 -4.36
C ASN A 135 -8.64 3.81 -5.27
N GLN A 136 -7.64 4.60 -4.93
CA GLN A 136 -7.08 5.59 -5.84
C GLN A 136 -6.22 4.83 -6.86
N THR A 137 -6.42 5.09 -8.15
CA THR A 137 -5.60 4.47 -9.20
C THR A 137 -4.22 5.12 -9.22
N SER A 138 -3.24 4.42 -9.78
CA SER A 138 -1.88 4.94 -10.02
C SER A 138 -1.87 6.25 -10.79
N ASP A 139 -2.87 6.42 -11.65
CA ASP A 139 -2.97 7.53 -12.61
C ASP A 139 -3.56 8.80 -11.99
N GLY A 140 -3.80 8.80 -10.67
CA GLY A 140 -4.24 9.98 -9.92
C GLY A 140 -5.74 10.23 -9.94
N ASN A 141 -6.53 9.39 -10.60
CA ASN A 141 -7.99 9.55 -10.67
C ASN A 141 -8.63 9.53 -9.27
N ALA A 142 -9.67 10.38 -9.12
CA ALA A 142 -10.39 10.51 -7.87
C ALA A 142 -11.02 9.18 -7.42
N LYS A 143 -11.08 8.98 -6.10
CA LYS A 143 -11.76 7.82 -5.52
C LYS A 143 -13.26 7.95 -5.75
N ILE A 144 -13.88 6.90 -6.26
CA ILE A 144 -15.33 6.78 -6.28
C ILE A 144 -15.77 6.41 -4.87
N ARG A 145 -16.81 7.11 -4.37
CA ARG A 145 -17.43 6.84 -3.06
C ARG A 145 -18.94 6.95 -3.19
N VAL A 146 -19.66 5.89 -2.80
CA VAL A 146 -21.13 5.85 -2.79
C VAL A 146 -21.62 5.42 -1.41
N SER A 147 -22.46 6.24 -0.79
CA SER A 147 -22.90 6.03 0.61
C SER A 147 -24.09 5.08 0.71
N ILE A 148 -24.10 4.24 1.76
CA ILE A 148 -25.12 3.21 2.03
C ILE A 148 -26.24 3.75 2.97
N GLY A 149 -26.24 5.05 3.30
CA GLY A 149 -27.30 5.66 4.11
C GLY A 149 -28.43 6.28 3.27
N THR A 150 -28.09 6.79 2.09
CA THR A 150 -29.07 7.34 1.13
C THR A 150 -29.59 6.31 0.14
N ARG A 151 -28.99 5.11 0.14
CA ARG A 151 -29.21 4.00 -0.77
C ARG A 151 -29.12 2.72 0.01
N ASN A 152 -29.76 1.64 -0.44
CA ASN A 152 -29.56 0.34 0.19
C ASN A 152 -28.15 -0.23 -0.12
N TYR A 153 -27.79 -1.31 0.58
CA TYR A 153 -26.46 -1.93 0.51
C TYR A 153 -26.05 -2.34 -0.92
N GLN A 154 -27.00 -2.93 -1.66
CA GLN A 154 -26.80 -3.46 -3.00
C GLN A 154 -26.77 -2.35 -4.07
N GLU A 155 -27.67 -1.37 -4.00
CA GLU A 155 -27.72 -0.22 -4.92
C GLU A 155 -26.44 0.60 -4.86
N ALA A 156 -25.95 0.87 -3.64
CA ALA A 156 -24.71 1.60 -3.47
C ALA A 156 -23.51 0.84 -4.05
N TYR A 157 -23.52 -0.50 -3.98
CA TYR A 157 -22.50 -1.35 -4.60
C TYR A 157 -22.59 -1.29 -6.12
N ALA A 158 -23.79 -1.50 -6.67
CA ALA A 158 -24.08 -1.47 -8.09
C ALA A 158 -23.65 -0.15 -8.74
N GLU A 159 -23.99 0.97 -8.12
CA GLU A 159 -23.58 2.28 -8.59
C GLU A 159 -22.05 2.46 -8.54
N THR A 160 -21.39 1.90 -7.53
CA THR A 160 -19.93 1.93 -7.45
C THR A 160 -19.30 1.12 -8.59
N VAL A 161 -19.87 -0.04 -8.93
CA VAL A 161 -19.45 -0.86 -10.08
C VAL A 161 -19.64 -0.11 -11.39
N SER A 162 -20.80 0.50 -11.62
CA SER A 162 -21.08 1.25 -12.85
C SER A 162 -20.17 2.47 -13.02
N ARG A 163 -19.97 3.26 -11.95
CA ARG A 163 -19.04 4.40 -11.95
C ARG A 163 -17.60 3.94 -12.20
N LEU A 164 -17.23 2.77 -11.68
CA LEU A 164 -15.91 2.19 -11.91
C LEU A 164 -15.76 1.77 -13.37
N ALA A 165 -16.71 1.02 -13.92
CA ALA A 165 -16.70 0.61 -15.33
C ALA A 165 -16.60 1.82 -16.27
N GLN A 166 -17.40 2.86 -16.03
CA GLN A 166 -17.34 4.12 -16.78
C GLN A 166 -15.97 4.79 -16.69
N ARG A 167 -15.37 4.82 -15.49
CA ARG A 167 -14.05 5.43 -15.28
C ARG A 167 -12.94 4.67 -16.00
N GLU A 168 -13.00 3.35 -15.99
CA GLU A 168 -12.01 2.49 -16.66
C GLU A 168 -12.28 2.33 -18.17
N GLY A 169 -13.37 2.92 -18.70
CA GLY A 169 -13.75 2.77 -20.10
C GLY A 169 -14.17 1.35 -20.49
N ILE A 170 -14.64 0.56 -19.52
CA ILE A 170 -15.07 -0.83 -19.70
C ILE A 170 -16.60 -0.85 -19.75
N ALA A 171 -17.17 -1.76 -20.55
CA ALA A 171 -18.61 -2.00 -20.55
C ALA A 171 -19.09 -2.40 -19.14
N ALA A 172 -20.20 -1.82 -18.70
CA ALA A 172 -20.85 -2.24 -17.47
C ALA A 172 -21.28 -3.71 -17.60
N PRO A 173 -21.24 -4.51 -16.51
CA PRO A 173 -21.67 -5.89 -16.56
C PRO A 173 -23.17 -5.97 -16.87
N ASP A 174 -23.56 -6.87 -17.77
CA ASP A 174 -24.97 -7.09 -18.14
C ASP A 174 -25.82 -7.51 -16.93
N ILE A 175 -25.21 -8.28 -16.02
CA ILE A 175 -25.80 -8.70 -14.75
C ILE A 175 -24.95 -8.12 -13.63
N MET A 176 -25.57 -7.27 -12.80
CA MET A 176 -24.87 -6.65 -11.69
C MET A 176 -24.49 -7.69 -10.63
N PRO A 177 -23.22 -7.79 -10.23
CA PRO A 177 -22.82 -8.70 -9.16
C PRO A 177 -23.50 -8.36 -7.83
N LEU A 178 -23.77 -9.41 -7.04
CA LEU A 178 -24.21 -9.24 -5.66
C LEU A 178 -23.08 -8.64 -4.82
N ALA A 179 -23.44 -7.68 -3.97
CA ALA A 179 -22.51 -7.04 -3.07
C ALA A 179 -21.97 -8.08 -2.08
N PRO A 180 -20.64 -8.14 -1.89
CA PRO A 180 -20.06 -9.09 -0.96
C PRO A 180 -20.56 -8.80 0.46
N PRO A 181 -20.80 -9.82 1.30
CA PRO A 181 -21.27 -9.61 2.65
C PRO A 181 -20.23 -8.85 3.49
N PRO A 182 -20.68 -7.97 4.42
CA PRO A 182 -19.77 -7.24 5.29
C PRO A 182 -19.05 -8.18 6.25
N LYS A 183 -17.89 -7.75 6.76
CA LYS A 183 -17.26 -8.44 7.91
C LYS A 183 -18.13 -8.29 9.15
N ARG A 184 -18.02 -9.23 10.09
CA ARG A 184 -18.79 -9.22 11.35
C ARG A 184 -18.75 -7.89 12.11
N ASP A 185 -17.59 -7.25 12.20
CA ASP A 185 -17.46 -5.95 12.88
C ASP A 185 -18.06 -4.79 12.08
N GLN A 186 -17.99 -4.86 10.75
CA GLN A 186 -18.63 -3.87 9.86
C GLN A 186 -20.15 -3.98 9.95
N TYR A 187 -20.68 -5.20 9.87
CA TYR A 187 -22.09 -5.52 10.05
C TYR A 187 -22.65 -4.94 11.35
N ARG A 188 -21.99 -5.24 12.50
CA ARG A 188 -22.39 -4.71 13.81
C ARG A 188 -22.49 -3.19 13.84
N ARG A 189 -21.55 -2.49 13.22
CA ARG A 189 -21.54 -1.01 13.18
C ARG A 189 -22.64 -0.47 12.28
N MET A 190 -22.88 -1.10 11.14
CA MET A 190 -23.94 -0.70 10.22
C MET A 190 -25.33 -0.92 10.82
N VAL A 191 -25.54 -2.04 11.53
CA VAL A 191 -26.78 -2.27 12.30
C VAL A 191 -26.96 -1.22 13.39
N LYS A 192 -25.89 -0.88 14.13
CA LYS A 192 -25.93 0.23 15.11
C LYS A 192 -26.22 1.59 14.49
N ALA A 193 -25.90 1.77 13.21
CA ALA A 193 -26.19 2.98 12.45
C ALA A 193 -27.65 3.03 11.95
N GLY A 194 -28.45 1.99 12.20
CA GLY A 194 -29.83 1.88 11.71
C GLY A 194 -29.93 1.54 10.22
N LEU A 195 -28.85 1.04 9.60
CA LEU A 195 -28.88 0.64 8.20
C LEU A 195 -29.64 -0.68 8.03
N GLN A 196 -30.53 -0.72 7.04
CA GLN A 196 -31.37 -1.88 6.71
C GLN A 196 -30.77 -2.68 5.53
N ASP A 197 -31.33 -3.87 5.27
CA ASP A 197 -31.00 -4.72 4.12
C ASP A 197 -29.52 -5.09 3.99
N ILE A 198 -28.83 -5.20 5.13
CA ILE A 198 -27.44 -5.61 5.17
C ILE A 198 -27.38 -7.15 5.18
N PRO A 199 -26.69 -7.80 4.22
CA PRO A 199 -26.53 -9.24 4.23
C PRO A 199 -25.77 -9.68 5.48
N GLN A 200 -26.15 -10.83 6.05
CA GLN A 200 -25.44 -11.37 7.21
C GLN A 200 -24.01 -11.73 6.83
N PRO A 201 -23.03 -11.50 7.74
CA PRO A 201 -21.66 -11.94 7.51
C PRO A 201 -21.63 -13.46 7.41
N GLU A 202 -20.84 -13.99 6.47
CA GLU A 202 -20.62 -15.43 6.37
C GLU A 202 -20.09 -15.96 7.71
N THR A 203 -20.76 -16.96 8.27
CA THR A 203 -20.28 -17.65 9.47
C THR A 203 -18.99 -18.35 9.07
N THR A 204 -17.85 -17.93 9.63
CA THR A 204 -16.63 -18.73 9.59
C THR A 204 -16.94 -20.06 10.25
N LYS A 205 -17.20 -21.11 9.46
CA LYS A 205 -17.26 -22.48 9.95
C LYS A 205 -15.97 -22.69 10.75
N SER A 206 -16.11 -22.91 12.05
CA SER A 206 -14.97 -23.23 12.90
C SER A 206 -14.30 -24.45 12.28
N ARG A 207 -13.10 -24.29 11.75
CA ARG A 207 -12.24 -25.40 11.37
C ARG A 207 -11.90 -26.13 12.66
N ARG A 208 -12.77 -27.05 13.10
CA ARG A 208 -12.44 -28.06 14.10
C ARG A 208 -11.24 -28.77 13.52
N LYS A 209 -10.06 -28.56 14.12
CA LYS A 209 -8.90 -29.40 13.83
C LYS A 209 -9.35 -30.85 14.07
N PRO A 210 -9.15 -31.79 13.13
CA PRO A 210 -9.27 -33.19 13.50
C PRO A 210 -8.29 -33.42 14.66
N LYS A 211 -8.79 -33.99 15.76
CA LYS A 211 -7.93 -34.57 16.78
C LYS A 211 -7.09 -35.67 16.11
N ALA A 212 -5.85 -35.76 16.56
CA ALA A 212 -4.78 -36.63 16.08
C ALA A 212 -5.24 -38.06 15.77
#